data_AF-A0AAW0PAB8-F1
#
_entry.id   AF-A0AAW0PAB8-F1
#
_cell.length_a   1.000
_cell.length_b   1.000
_cell.length_c   1.000
_cell.angle_alpha   90.00
_cell.angle_beta   90.00
_cell.angle_gamma   90.00
#
_symmetry.space_group_name_H-M   'P 1'
#
loop_
_entity.id
_entity.type
_entity.pdbx_description
1 polymer ?
#
loop_
_entity_poly.entity_id
_entity_poly.type
_entity_poly.pdbx_seq_one_letter_code
_entity_poly.pdbx_strand_id
1 'polypeptide(L)'
;MELNDSVPLNAYNVHGKLLLTLKRFIMALPPKFVLRVMIVPEIAVKLTLTERPHSVEDLIKTLQEKCRPRLDYEFSLHYEDPDFDRQLCCLVDIEDLPEKGTLQVVRSEADNI
;
A
#
# COMPACT_ATOMS: atom_id res chain seq x y z
N MET A 1 2.06 -7.58 30.87
CA MET A 1 1.35 -7.89 29.62
C MET A 1 1.77 -9.28 29.22
N GLU A 2 0.93 -10.28 29.52
CA GLU A 2 1.15 -11.65 29.06
C GLU A 2 0.77 -11.70 27.58
N LEU A 3 1.77 -11.95 26.72
CA LEU A 3 1.56 -12.26 25.32
C LEU A 3 1.01 -13.69 25.25
N ASN A 4 -0.31 -13.81 25.28
CA ASN A 4 -1.01 -15.05 24.99
C ASN A 4 -0.97 -15.32 23.49
N ASP A 5 0.20 -15.63 22.95
CA ASP A 5 0.38 -16.09 21.58
C ASP A 5 -0.05 -17.57 21.49
N SER A 6 -1.36 -17.82 21.48
CA SER A 6 -1.90 -19.15 21.22
C SER A 6 -1.58 -19.55 19.78
N VAL A 7 -0.61 -20.45 19.57
CA VAL A 7 -0.23 -20.99 18.26
C VAL A 7 -1.12 -22.20 17.91
N PRO A 8 -2.15 -22.08 17.05
CA PRO A 8 -2.89 -23.22 16.53
C PRO A 8 -1.98 -24.19 15.79
N LEU A 9 -2.12 -25.45 16.19
CA LEU A 9 -1.54 -26.61 15.56
C LEU A 9 -2.64 -27.33 14.79
N ASN A 10 -2.30 -27.96 13.67
CA ASN A 10 -3.17 -28.99 13.11
C ASN A 10 -2.77 -30.33 13.72
N ALA A 11 -3.77 -31.08 14.18
CA ALA A 11 -3.59 -32.40 14.77
C ALA A 11 -4.10 -33.49 13.82
N TYR A 12 -3.29 -34.52 13.58
CA TYR A 12 -3.64 -35.66 12.75
C TYR A 12 -3.25 -36.96 13.46
N ASN A 13 -4.10 -37.99 13.34
CA ASN A 13 -3.78 -39.32 13.83
C ASN A 13 -3.26 -40.17 12.67
N VAL A 14 -2.01 -40.63 12.75
CA VAL A 14 -1.39 -41.50 11.75
C VAL A 14 -0.82 -42.72 12.44
N HIS A 15 -1.33 -43.91 12.11
CA HIS A 15 -0.92 -45.19 12.72
C HIS A 15 -0.94 -45.19 14.27
N GLY A 16 -1.97 -44.59 14.86
CA GLY A 16 -2.11 -44.50 16.33
C GLY A 16 -1.16 -43.49 17.00
N LYS A 17 -0.39 -42.72 16.23
CA LYS A 17 0.43 -41.61 16.73
C LYS A 17 -0.21 -40.27 16.38
N LEU A 18 -0.32 -39.41 17.38
CA LEU A 18 -0.75 -38.02 17.21
C LEU A 18 0.42 -37.21 16.63
N LEU A 19 0.25 -36.73 15.40
CA LEU A 19 1.16 -35.79 14.75
C LEU A 19 0.58 -34.39 14.84
N LEU A 20 1.36 -33.48 15.41
CA LEU A 20 1.07 -32.06 15.47
C LEU A 20 1.95 -31.38 14.43
N THR A 21 1.36 -30.62 13.52
CA THR A 21 2.10 -29.73 12.62
C THR A 21 1.80 -28.28 12.96
N LEU A 22 2.85 -27.47 12.99
CA LEU A 22 2.74 -26.03 13.13
C LEU A 22 1.97 -25.50 11.91
N LYS A 23 0.79 -24.94 12.16
CA LYS A 23 0.09 -24.18 11.13
C LYS A 23 0.89 -22.91 10.94
N ARG A 24 1.51 -22.75 9.77
CA ARG A 24 2.34 -21.59 9.46
C ARG A 24 1.47 -20.33 9.58
N PHE A 25 1.72 -19.53 10.60
CA PHE A 25 1.21 -18.17 10.67
C PHE A 25 2.01 -17.32 9.70
N ILE A 26 1.32 -16.69 8.76
CA ILE A 26 1.82 -15.43 8.24
C ILE A 26 1.42 -14.44 9.34
N MET A 27 2.35 -14.02 10.19
CA MET A 27 2.12 -12.86 11.08
C MET A 27 1.52 -11.75 10.21
N ALA A 28 0.36 -11.22 10.60
CA ALA A 28 -0.20 -10.06 9.90
C ALA A 28 0.82 -8.92 10.02
N LEU A 29 1.28 -8.51 8.85
CA LEU A 29 2.47 -7.72 8.56
C LEU A 29 2.43 -6.30 9.19
N PRO A 30 3.60 -5.65 9.38
CA PRO A 30 3.77 -4.24 9.79
C PRO A 30 2.91 -3.24 8.99
N PRO A 31 2.78 -1.96 9.42
CA PRO A 31 1.76 -1.02 8.95
C PRO A 31 1.55 -1.07 7.44
N LYS A 32 0.36 -1.52 7.08
CA LYS A 32 -0.03 -1.74 5.70
C LYS A 32 -0.56 -0.43 5.15
N PHE A 33 0.22 0.25 4.31
CA PHE A 33 -0.26 1.43 3.62
C PHE A 33 -1.35 1.01 2.63
N VAL A 34 -2.55 1.57 2.77
CA VAL A 34 -3.70 1.29 1.90
C VAL A 34 -4.11 2.59 1.22
N LEU A 35 -3.66 2.75 -0.01
CA LEU A 35 -3.80 3.98 -0.77
C LEU A 35 -4.83 3.76 -1.88
N ARG A 36 -5.79 4.67 -2.00
CA ARG A 36 -6.69 4.74 -3.15
C ARG A 36 -6.06 5.69 -4.16
N VAL A 37 -5.57 5.16 -5.27
CA VAL A 37 -4.88 5.96 -6.29
C VAL A 37 -5.86 6.28 -7.41
N MET A 38 -6.24 7.54 -7.52
CA MET A 38 -7.09 8.11 -8.56
C MET A 38 -6.21 8.46 -9.76
N ILE A 39 -6.36 7.70 -10.85
CA ILE A 39 -5.60 7.92 -12.09
C ILE A 39 -6.33 8.96 -12.95
N VAL A 40 -7.63 8.77 -13.09
CA VAL A 40 -8.59 9.72 -13.68
C VAL A 40 -9.89 9.65 -12.86
N PRO A 41 -10.82 10.60 -12.99
CA PRO A 41 -12.03 10.62 -12.16
C PRO A 41 -12.85 9.32 -12.16
N GLU A 42 -12.81 8.58 -13.26
CA GLU A 42 -13.50 7.31 -13.47
C GLU A 42 -12.69 6.06 -13.07
N ILE A 43 -11.38 6.20 -12.84
CA ILE A 43 -10.47 5.08 -12.55
C ILE A 43 -9.72 5.34 -11.26
N ALA A 44 -10.07 4.56 -10.24
CA ALA A 44 -9.30 4.45 -9.01
C ALA A 44 -8.81 3.01 -8.82
N VAL A 45 -7.56 2.86 -8.41
CA VAL A 45 -6.96 1.58 -8.07
C VAL A 45 -6.60 1.56 -6.59
N LYS A 46 -6.72 0.38 -5.97
CA LYS A 46 -6.28 0.20 -4.59
C LYS A 46 -4.84 -0.28 -4.58
N LEU A 47 -3.93 0.57 -4.14
CA LEU A 47 -2.55 0.22 -3.88
C LEU A 47 -2.40 -0.22 -2.42
N THR A 48 -1.60 -1.27 -2.22
CA THR A 48 -1.29 -1.79 -0.91
C THR A 48 0.21 -1.99 -0.82
N LEU A 49 0.84 -1.35 0.16
CA LEU A 49 2.27 -1.47 0.44
C LEU A 49 2.45 -2.11 1.81
N THR A 50 3.50 -2.92 1.95
CA THR A 50 3.86 -3.58 3.21
C THR A 50 4.69 -2.68 4.12
N GLU A 51 5.28 -1.63 3.56
CA GLU A 51 6.10 -0.65 4.24
C GLU A 51 5.99 0.70 3.54
N ARG A 52 6.54 1.74 4.18
CA ARG A 52 6.61 3.07 3.58
C ARG A 52 7.65 3.05 2.47
N PRO A 53 7.33 3.54 1.26
CA PRO A 53 8.32 3.70 0.20
C PRO A 53 9.47 4.61 0.65
N HIS A 54 10.67 4.36 0.13
CA HIS A 54 11.88 5.11 0.52
C HIS A 54 11.85 6.58 0.09
N SER A 55 11.23 6.84 -1.06
CA SER A 55 11.10 8.18 -1.65
C SER A 55 9.82 8.28 -2.48
N VAL A 56 9.39 9.50 -2.80
CA VAL A 56 8.25 9.75 -3.72
C VAL A 56 8.49 9.10 -5.09
N GLU A 57 9.72 9.16 -5.61
CA GLU A 57 10.09 8.53 -6.89
C GLU A 57 9.91 7.00 -6.87
N ASP A 58 10.20 6.34 -5.74
CA ASP A 58 10.04 4.90 -5.59
C ASP A 58 8.54 4.50 -5.58
N LEU A 59 7.70 5.32 -4.94
CA LEU A 59 6.25 5.19 -4.99
C LEU A 59 5.71 5.38 -6.42
N ILE A 60 6.21 6.38 -7.15
CA ILE A 60 5.85 6.61 -8.55
C ILE A 60 6.20 5.39 -9.40
N LYS A 61 7.42 4.85 -9.29
CA LYS A 61 7.83 3.64 -10.03
C LYS A 61 6.94 2.45 -9.71
N THR A 62 6.65 2.22 -8.44
CA THR A 62 5.74 1.16 -8.00
C THR A 62 4.34 1.29 -8.63
N LEU A 63 3.83 2.52 -8.72
CA LEU A 63 2.56 2.81 -9.36
C LEU A 63 2.58 2.60 -10.86
N GLN A 64 3.64 3.04 -11.54
CA GLN A 64 3.85 2.80 -12.97
C GLN A 64 3.87 1.30 -13.27
N GLU A 65 4.63 0.51 -12.50
CA GLU A 65 4.69 -0.95 -12.68
C GLU A 65 3.33 -1.64 -12.46
N LYS A 66 2.59 -1.26 -11.41
CA LYS A 66 1.30 -1.89 -11.07
C LYS A 66 0.14 -1.45 -11.96
N CYS A 67 0.19 -0.23 -12.49
CA CYS A 67 -0.92 0.37 -13.23
C CYS A 67 -0.66 0.47 -14.73
N ARG A 68 0.45 -0.08 -15.22
CA ARG A 68 0.75 -0.18 -16.65
C ARG A 68 -0.40 -0.84 -17.43
N PRO A 69 -0.73 -0.33 -18.63
CA PRO A 69 -0.12 0.79 -19.35
C PRO A 69 -0.68 2.18 -18.98
N ARG A 70 -1.55 2.30 -17.98
CA ARG A 70 -2.29 3.55 -17.67
C ARG A 70 -1.43 4.64 -17.05
N LEU A 71 -0.30 4.27 -16.45
CA LEU A 71 0.69 5.14 -15.82
C LEU A 71 2.06 4.88 -16.45
N ASP A 72 2.21 5.13 -17.75
CA ASP A 72 3.49 5.03 -18.47
C ASP A 72 3.96 6.41 -18.96
N TYR A 73 3.80 7.42 -18.09
CA TYR A 73 4.19 8.80 -18.34
C TYR A 73 4.69 9.44 -17.03
N GLU A 74 5.26 10.64 -17.15
CA GLU A 74 5.64 11.45 -15.98
C GLU A 74 4.43 12.13 -15.34
N PHE A 75 4.31 11.97 -14.03
CA PHE A 75 3.24 12.54 -13.23
C PHE A 75 3.74 12.87 -11.82
N SER A 76 3.07 13.82 -11.18
CA SER A 76 3.17 14.06 -9.75
C SER A 76 2.05 13.33 -9.00
N LEU A 77 2.27 13.14 -7.70
CA LEU A 77 1.28 12.55 -6.80
C LEU A 77 0.78 13.64 -5.88
N HIS A 78 -0.53 13.76 -5.76
CA HIS A 78 -1.17 14.60 -4.75
C HIS A 78 -1.84 13.69 -3.72
N TYR A 79 -1.84 14.07 -2.45
CA TYR A 79 -2.51 13.33 -1.37
C TYR A 79 -3.56 14.21 -0.69
N GLU A 80 -4.60 13.59 -0.14
CA GLU A 80 -5.53 14.30 0.74
C GLU A 80 -4.85 14.59 2.07
N ASP A 81 -4.61 15.88 2.33
CA ASP A 81 -3.93 16.33 3.54
C ASP A 81 -4.94 16.54 4.69
N PRO A 82 -4.84 15.79 5.80
CA PRO A 82 -5.77 15.89 6.91
C PRO A 82 -5.72 17.24 7.65
N ASP A 83 -4.60 17.96 7.60
CA ASP A 83 -4.41 19.25 8.26
C ASP A 83 -5.04 20.40 7.46
N PHE A 84 -5.28 20.21 6.16
CA PHE A 84 -5.90 21.20 5.25
C PHE A 84 -7.28 20.77 4.76
N ASP A 85 -8.15 20.26 5.64
CA ASP A 85 -9.52 19.86 5.30
C ASP A 85 -9.61 18.80 4.18
N ARG A 86 -8.61 17.91 4.08
CA ARG A 86 -8.48 16.87 3.02
C ARG A 86 -8.31 17.46 1.62
N GLN A 87 -7.83 18.69 1.52
CA GLN A 87 -7.42 19.25 0.24
C GLN A 87 -6.26 18.46 -0.36
N LEU A 88 -6.20 18.45 -1.69
CA LEU A 88 -5.17 17.75 -2.43
C LEU A 88 -3.88 18.57 -2.43
N CYS A 89 -2.89 18.11 -1.69
CA CYS A 89 -1.55 18.68 -1.62
C CYS A 89 -0.57 17.85 -2.45
N CYS A 90 0.43 18.49 -3.07
CA CYS A 90 1.48 17.76 -3.77
C CYS A 90 2.32 16.96 -2.76
N LEU A 91 2.52 15.67 -3.02
CA LEU A 91 3.38 14.81 -2.22
C LEU A 91 4.84 15.09 -2.58
N VAL A 92 5.47 15.98 -1.82
CA VAL A 92 6.89 16.35 -1.99
C VAL A 92 7.80 15.57 -1.06
N ASP A 93 7.36 15.34 0.18
CA ASP A 93 8.07 14.54 1.14
C ASP A 93 7.36 13.20 1.33
N ILE A 94 8.13 12.13 1.39
CA ILE A 94 7.53 10.81 1.56
C ILE A 94 6.98 10.64 2.96
N GLU A 95 7.43 11.40 3.98
CA GLU A 95 6.97 11.43 5.37
C GLU A 95 5.56 12.02 5.55
N ASP A 96 5.06 12.76 4.56
CA ASP A 96 3.70 13.28 4.54
C ASP A 96 2.66 12.24 4.09
N LEU A 97 3.09 11.15 3.43
CA LEU A 97 2.21 10.09 2.95
C LEU A 97 1.40 9.43 4.11
N PRO A 98 0.06 9.51 4.09
CA PRO A 98 -0.75 8.85 5.12
C PRO A 98 -0.74 7.33 4.97
N GLU A 99 -0.84 6.60 6.09
CA GLU A 99 -1.00 5.13 6.08
C GLU A 99 -2.26 4.69 5.33
N LYS A 100 -3.31 5.52 5.34
CA LYS A 100 -4.54 5.27 4.61
C LYS A 100 -5.09 6.59 4.08
N GLY A 101 -5.17 6.70 2.76
CA GLY A 101 -5.65 7.93 2.13
C GLY A 101 -5.90 7.77 0.64
N THR A 102 -6.30 8.86 0.01
CA THR A 102 -6.42 8.96 -1.44
C THR A 102 -5.18 9.65 -1.99
N LEU A 103 -4.61 9.07 -3.04
CA LEU A 103 -3.63 9.71 -3.89
C LEU A 103 -4.30 10.06 -5.22
N GLN A 104 -3.97 11.21 -5.78
CA GLN A 104 -4.33 11.58 -7.14
C GLN A 104 -3.08 11.67 -7.99
N VAL A 105 -3.13 11.04 -9.15
CA VAL A 105 -2.14 11.21 -10.20
C VAL A 105 -2.47 12.50 -10.94
N VAL A 106 -1.50 13.41 -10.98
CA VAL A 106 -1.58 14.64 -11.76
C VAL A 106 -0.53 14.53 -12.86
N ARG A 107 -0.98 14.48 -14.11
CA ARG A 107 -0.06 14.42 -15.25
C ARG A 107 0.80 15.68 -15.24
N SER A 108 2.12 15.51 -15.34
CA SER A 108 3.02 16.65 -15.50
C SER A 108 2.68 17.30 -16.85
N GLU A 109 2.18 18.54 -16.85
CA GLU A 109 1.95 19.31 -18.06
C GLU A 109 3.30 19.64 -18.72
N ALA A 110 3.77 18.75 -19.59
CA ALA A 110 4.78 19.05 -20.60
C ALA A 110 4.11 19.22 -21.97
N ASP A 111 2.94 19.86 -22.02
CA ASP A 111 2.28 20.22 -23.29
C ASP A 111 1.52 21.55 -23.12
N ASN A 112 2.23 22.66 -23.34
CA ASN A 112 1.73 23.85 -24.04
C ASN A 112 2.85 24.91 -24.19
N ILE A 113 3.81 24.68 -25.11
CA ILE A 113 4.40 25.72 -25.98
C ILE A 113 4.64 25.08 -27.35
#